data_AF-A0A1H1QQC5-F1
#
_entry.id   AF-A0A1H1QQC5-F1
#
_cell.length_a   1.000
_cell.length_b   1.000
_cell.length_c   1.000
_cell.angle_alpha   90.00
_cell.angle_beta   90.00
_cell.angle_gamma   90.00
#
_symmetry.space_group_name_H-M   'P 1'
#
loop_
_entity.id
_entity.type
_entity.pdbx_description
1 polymer ?
#
loop_
_entity_poly.entity_id
_entity_poly.type
_entity_poly.pdbx_seq_one_letter_code
_entity_poly.pdbx_strand_id
1 'polypeptide(L)'
;MMAFDRATEELLEQWGIWVVQGSGVSACQAPGERPLAAISDDEALVVDGLVGRLRRRYPEAGEVVIRYYTSGASLMDVARRMRVGETKARQLINAGIAWIDGALEPKRIAA
;
A
#
# COMPACT_ATOMS: atom_id res chain seq x y z
N MET A 1 -10.74 -15.95 -11.51
CA MET A 1 -9.47 -15.42 -10.96
C MET A 1 -9.60 -15.50 -9.46
N MET A 2 -8.68 -16.18 -8.77
CA MET A 2 -8.74 -16.29 -7.31
C MET A 2 -8.50 -14.92 -6.70
N ALA A 3 -9.24 -14.59 -5.63
CA ALA A 3 -9.03 -13.35 -4.90
C ALA A 3 -7.58 -13.35 -4.37
N PHE A 4 -6.82 -12.29 -4.61
CA PHE A 4 -5.43 -12.10 -4.15
C PHE A 4 -4.32 -12.95 -4.82
N ASP A 5 -4.51 -13.47 -6.03
CA ASP A 5 -3.49 -14.27 -6.76
C ASP A 5 -2.26 -13.47 -7.24
N ARG A 6 -2.33 -12.15 -7.20
CA ARG A 6 -1.24 -11.22 -7.56
C ARG A 6 -0.24 -11.00 -6.42
N ALA A 7 0.94 -10.51 -6.80
CA ALA A 7 1.99 -10.11 -5.86
C ALA A 7 1.47 -9.04 -4.87
N THR A 8 2.00 -9.08 -3.65
CA THR A 8 1.57 -8.16 -2.58
C THR A 8 1.92 -6.71 -2.90
N GLU A 9 3.04 -6.47 -3.58
CA GLU A 9 3.42 -5.16 -4.09
C GLU A 9 2.40 -4.62 -5.08
N GLU A 10 1.93 -5.45 -6.03
CA GLU A 10 0.90 -5.06 -7.00
C GLU A 10 -0.43 -4.76 -6.30
N LEU A 11 -0.82 -5.57 -5.31
CA LEU A 11 -1.99 -5.29 -4.46
C LEU A 11 -1.88 -3.94 -3.76
N LEU A 12 -0.72 -3.63 -3.20
CA LEU A 12 -0.47 -2.37 -2.49
C LEU A 12 -0.42 -1.17 -3.44
N GLU A 13 0.08 -1.33 -4.66
CA GLU A 13 0.00 -0.31 -5.72
C GLU A 13 -1.45 0.00 -6.06
N GLN A 14 -2.27 -1.01 -6.32
CA GLN A 14 -3.69 -0.80 -6.64
C GLN A 14 -4.49 -0.26 -5.45
N TRP A 15 -4.20 -0.73 -4.23
CA TRP A 15 -4.77 -0.19 -3.00
C TRP A 15 -4.39 1.29 -2.82
N GLY A 16 -3.14 1.68 -3.10
CA GLY A 16 -2.70 3.07 -3.01
C GLY A 16 -3.48 3.99 -3.95
N ILE A 17 -3.73 3.54 -5.19
CA ILE A 17 -4.56 4.25 -6.17
C ILE A 17 -6.01 4.35 -5.64
N TRP A 18 -6.57 3.24 -5.14
CA TRP A 18 -7.94 3.19 -4.59
C TRP A 18 -8.14 4.17 -3.42
N VAL A 19 -7.18 4.23 -2.48
CA VAL A 19 -7.21 5.19 -1.35
C VAL A 19 -7.22 6.63 -1.85
N VAL A 20 -6.34 6.98 -2.80
CA VAL A 20 -6.25 8.34 -3.34
C VAL A 20 -7.52 8.73 -4.09
N GLN A 21 -8.14 7.80 -4.81
CA GLN A 21 -9.42 8.01 -5.48
C GLN A 21 -10.56 8.29 -4.50
N GLY A 22 -10.65 7.52 -3.40
CA GLY A 22 -11.66 7.73 -2.36
C GLY A 22 -11.44 8.97 -1.48
N SER A 23 -10.21 9.48 -1.38
CA SER A 23 -9.83 10.55 -0.43
C SER A 23 -10.22 11.99 -0.80
N GLY A 24 -10.74 12.24 -2.01
CA GLY A 24 -11.00 13.59 -2.50
C GLY A 24 -9.75 14.41 -2.87
N VAL A 25 -8.53 13.93 -2.57
CA VAL A 25 -7.26 14.47 -3.12
C VAL A 25 -7.25 14.37 -4.64
N SER A 26 -7.95 13.36 -5.16
CA SER A 26 -8.33 13.26 -6.56
C SER A 26 -9.16 14.44 -7.10
N ALA A 27 -9.68 15.40 -6.33
CA ALA A 27 -10.37 16.54 -6.95
C ALA A 27 -9.40 17.57 -7.57
N CYS A 28 -8.12 17.57 -7.20
CA CYS A 28 -7.17 18.63 -7.53
C CYS A 28 -6.28 18.36 -8.76
N GLN A 29 -6.43 17.22 -9.43
CA GLN A 29 -5.62 16.84 -10.60
C GLN A 29 -6.44 16.94 -11.90
N ALA A 30 -5.80 17.20 -13.04
CA ALA A 30 -6.50 17.30 -14.32
C ALA A 30 -7.23 15.99 -14.70
N PRO A 31 -8.43 16.04 -15.32
CA PRO A 31 -9.11 14.86 -15.84
C PRO A 31 -8.28 14.20 -16.95
N GLY A 32 -8.04 12.89 -16.86
CA GLY A 32 -7.43 12.08 -17.94
C GLY A 32 -6.03 11.52 -17.68
N GLU A 33 -5.31 11.97 -16.64
CA GLU A 33 -3.95 11.48 -16.33
C GLU A 33 -3.90 10.41 -15.22
N ARG A 34 -5.04 9.90 -14.75
CA ARG A 34 -5.08 9.05 -13.56
C ARG A 34 -5.23 7.57 -13.90
N PRO A 35 -4.36 6.71 -13.36
CA PRO A 35 -4.62 5.28 -13.37
C PRO A 35 -5.88 4.98 -12.55
N LEU A 36 -6.77 4.15 -13.10
CA LEU A 36 -7.89 3.59 -12.37
C LEU A 36 -7.41 2.42 -11.51
N ALA A 37 -7.91 2.31 -10.29
CA ALA A 37 -7.52 1.22 -9.41
C ALA A 37 -8.05 -0.10 -10.00
N ALA A 38 -7.16 -1.02 -10.32
CA ALA A 38 -7.48 -2.37 -10.80
C ALA A 38 -7.64 -3.34 -9.62
N ILE A 39 -8.42 -2.96 -8.62
CA ILE A 39 -8.74 -3.75 -7.42
C ILE A 39 -10.22 -3.56 -7.08
N SER A 40 -10.89 -4.63 -6.66
CA SER A 40 -12.27 -4.52 -6.19
C SER A 40 -12.33 -3.85 -4.81
N ASP A 41 -13.46 -3.23 -4.48
CA ASP A 41 -13.65 -2.60 -3.16
C ASP A 41 -13.46 -3.61 -2.01
N ASP A 42 -13.94 -4.84 -2.15
CA ASP A 42 -13.79 -5.89 -1.14
C ASP A 42 -12.32 -6.26 -0.91
N GLU A 43 -11.54 -6.43 -1.98
CA GLU A 43 -10.09 -6.66 -1.88
C GLU A 43 -9.38 -5.45 -1.27
N ALA A 44 -9.74 -4.23 -1.70
CA ALA A 44 -9.14 -3.00 -1.21
C ALA A 44 -9.40 -2.79 0.29
N LEU A 45 -10.62 -3.07 0.76
CA LEU A 45 -10.98 -3.01 2.19
C LEU A 45 -10.23 -4.05 3.02
N VAL A 46 -9.98 -5.24 2.47
CA VAL A 46 -9.13 -6.25 3.13
C VAL A 46 -7.69 -5.75 3.29
N VAL A 47 -7.11 -5.20 2.22
CA VAL A 47 -5.75 -4.64 2.24
C VAL A 47 -5.68 -3.43 3.18
N ASP A 48 -6.68 -2.54 3.17
CA ASP A 48 -6.75 -1.37 4.05
C ASP A 48 -6.76 -1.78 5.53
N GLY A 49 -7.59 -2.77 5.89
CA GLY A 49 -7.62 -3.33 7.23
C GLY A 49 -6.29 -3.96 7.66
N LEU A 50 -5.57 -4.59 6.73
CA LEU A 50 -4.22 -5.12 6.95
C LEU A 50 -3.20 -4.01 7.18
N VAL A 51 -3.17 -2.98 6.34
CA VAL A 51 -2.31 -1.81 6.49
C VAL A 51 -2.58 -1.10 7.83
N GLY A 52 -3.85 -0.97 8.23
CA GLY A 52 -4.22 -0.43 9.54
C GLY A 52 -3.74 -1.28 10.71
N ARG A 53 -3.73 -2.62 10.58
CA ARG A 53 -3.11 -3.52 11.58
C ARG A 53 -1.58 -3.39 11.59
N LEU A 54 -0.94 -3.32 10.42
CA LEU A 54 0.50 -3.11 10.30
C LEU A 54 0.92 -1.82 11.01
N ARG A 55 0.25 -0.69 10.74
CA ARG A 55 0.55 0.60 11.36
C ARG A 55 0.41 0.59 12.88
N ARG A 56 -0.58 -0.13 13.42
CA ARG A 56 -0.75 -0.27 14.88
C ARG A 56 0.37 -1.12 15.51
N ARG A 57 0.82 -2.18 14.84
CA ARG A 57 1.81 -3.12 15.39
C ARG A 57 3.26 -2.66 15.16
N TYR A 58 3.53 -2.09 13.99
CA TYR A 58 4.83 -1.64 13.52
C TYR A 58 4.70 -0.23 12.89
N PRO A 59 4.63 0.83 13.71
CA PRO A 59 4.29 2.18 13.25
C PRO A 59 5.18 2.70 12.11
N GLU A 60 6.50 2.52 12.20
CA GLU A 60 7.43 2.99 11.15
C GLU A 60 7.23 2.27 9.82
N ALA A 61 7.01 0.94 9.85
CA ALA A 61 6.79 0.15 8.64
C ALA A 61 5.43 0.48 8.00
N GLY A 62 4.38 0.59 8.81
CA GLY A 62 3.06 1.00 8.34
C GLY A 62 3.06 2.41 7.76
N GLU A 63 3.78 3.35 8.39
CA GLU A 63 3.90 4.72 7.87
C GLU A 63 4.66 4.77 6.54
N VAL A 64 5.75 4.01 6.40
CA VAL A 64 6.48 3.86 5.13
C VAL A 64 5.56 3.30 4.03
N VAL A 65 4.82 2.21 4.31
CA VAL A 65 3.91 1.58 3.35
C VAL A 65 2.84 2.57 2.88
N ILE A 66 2.14 3.23 3.80
CA ILE A 66 1.10 4.21 3.46
C ILE A 66 1.70 5.32 2.60
N ARG A 67 2.78 5.97 3.05
CA ARG A 67 3.37 7.09 2.32
C ARG A 67 3.87 6.69 0.95
N TYR A 68 4.49 5.53 0.82
CA TYR A 68 5.04 5.08 -0.45
C TYR A 68 3.93 4.81 -1.47
N TYR A 69 2.95 3.98 -1.12
CA TYR A 69 1.92 3.56 -2.07
C TYR A 69 0.84 4.61 -2.34
N THR A 70 0.59 5.58 -1.45
CA THR A 70 -0.48 6.59 -1.65
C THR A 70 0.03 7.94 -2.16
N SER A 71 1.35 8.15 -2.36
CA SER A 71 1.88 9.49 -2.71
C SER A 71 2.43 9.63 -4.12
N GLY A 72 2.73 8.52 -4.82
CA GLY A 72 3.45 8.53 -6.09
C GLY A 72 4.90 9.03 -5.98
N ALA A 73 5.43 9.21 -4.77
CA ALA A 73 6.80 9.65 -4.55
C ALA A 73 7.79 8.48 -4.55
N SER A 74 9.06 8.77 -4.84
CA SER A 74 10.12 7.76 -4.71
C SER A 74 10.31 7.34 -3.25
N LEU A 75 10.82 6.13 -3.02
CA LEU A 75 11.16 5.67 -1.66
C LEU A 75 12.18 6.61 -0.99
N MET A 76 13.04 7.27 -1.78
CA MET A 76 14.01 8.25 -1.28
C MET A 76 13.35 9.52 -0.76
N ASP A 77 12.32 10.01 -1.45
CA ASP A 77 11.57 11.17 -0.97
C ASP A 77 10.76 10.83 0.28
N VAL A 78 10.22 9.62 0.37
CA VAL A 78 9.58 9.11 1.59
C VAL A 78 10.57 9.02 2.74
N ALA A 79 11.76 8.45 2.51
CA ALA A 79 12.83 8.36 3.51
C ALA A 79 13.23 9.74 4.05
N ARG A 80 13.40 10.72 3.14
CA ARG A 80 13.70 12.12 3.49
C ARG A 80 12.59 12.73 4.34
N ARG A 81 11.33 12.56 3.95
CA ARG A 81 10.16 13.06 4.71
C ARG A 81 10.03 12.42 6.09
N MET A 82 10.42 11.15 6.21
CA MET A 82 10.43 10.40 7.47
C MET A 82 11.70 10.60 8.29
N ARG A 83 12.69 11.36 7.77
CA ARG A 83 13.99 11.59 8.42
C ARG A 83 14.73 10.30 8.75
N VAL A 84 14.66 9.31 7.86
CA VAL A 84 15.39 8.04 7.96
C VAL A 84 16.34 7.85 6.77
N GLY A 85 17.41 7.08 6.97
CA GLY A 85 18.33 6.74 5.88
C GLY A 85 17.72 5.76 4.87
N GLU A 86 18.25 5.75 3.65
CA GLU A 86 17.80 4.87 2.54
C GLU A 86 17.72 3.40 2.94
N THR A 87 18.78 2.88 3.56
CA THR A 87 18.84 1.48 4.00
C THR A 87 17.72 1.14 4.97
N LYS A 88 17.44 2.03 5.93
CA LYS A 88 16.35 1.84 6.89
C LYS A 88 14.99 1.91 6.20
N ALA A 89 14.79 2.84 5.27
CA ALA A 89 13.55 2.91 4.49
C ALA A 89 13.30 1.64 3.67
N ARG A 90 14.34 1.08 3.03
CA ARG A 90 14.27 -0.19 2.30
C ARG A 90 13.93 -1.38 3.22
N GLN A 91 14.52 -1.43 4.42
CA GLN A 91 14.17 -2.45 5.41
C GLN A 91 12.73 -2.32 5.88
N LEU A 92 12.25 -1.10 6.15
CA LEU A 92 10.90 -0.85 6.62
C LEU A 92 9.85 -1.20 5.56
N ILE A 93 10.05 -0.83 4.30
CA ILE A 93 9.11 -1.15 3.23
C ILE A 93 9.05 -2.66 2.99
N ASN A 94 10.21 -3.34 2.93
CA ASN A 94 10.27 -4.79 2.74
C ASN A 94 9.64 -5.54 3.91
N ALA A 95 9.87 -5.10 5.15
CA ALA A 95 9.24 -5.69 6.32
C ALA A 95 7.71 -5.49 6.31
N GLY A 96 7.24 -4.31 5.87
CA GLY A 96 5.81 -4.03 5.70
C GLY A 96 5.16 -4.93 4.65
N ILE A 97 5.78 -5.06 3.48
CA ILE A 97 5.31 -5.94 2.38
C ILE A 97 5.25 -7.39 2.86
N ALA A 98 6.34 -7.91 3.43
CA ALA A 98 6.40 -9.30 3.90
C ALA A 98 5.37 -9.60 5.01
N TRP A 99 5.11 -8.64 5.90
CA TRP A 99 4.09 -8.81 6.93
C TRP A 99 2.68 -8.87 6.34
N ILE A 100 2.36 -8.01 5.36
CA ILE A 100 1.06 -8.00 4.68
C ILE A 100 0.88 -9.28 3.87
N ASP A 101 1.93 -9.71 3.17
CA ASP A 101 1.96 -10.93 2.37
C ASP A 101 1.62 -12.17 3.22
N GLY A 102 2.33 -12.36 4.34
CA GLY A 102 2.04 -13.45 5.27
C GLY A 102 0.65 -13.36 5.93
N ALA A 103 0.10 -12.16 6.07
CA ALA A 103 -1.24 -11.96 6.60
C ALA A 103 -2.36 -12.15 5.55
N LEU A 104 -2.03 -12.11 4.25
CA LEU A 104 -2.91 -12.45 3.14
C LEU A 104 -2.95 -13.95 2.87
N GLU A 105 -1.91 -14.70 3.27
CA GLU A 105 -1.77 -16.12 2.96
C GLU A 105 -3.00 -16.99 3.28
N PRO A 106 -3.67 -16.86 4.45
CA PRO A 106 -4.88 -17.64 4.73
C PRO A 106 -6.03 -17.35 3.75
N LYS A 107 -6.07 -16.16 3.13
CA LYS A 107 -7.08 -15.79 2.13
C LYS A 107 -6.76 -16.34 0.75
N ARG A 108 -5.47 -16.47 0.42
CA ARG A 108 -5.02 -17.08 -0.84
C ARG A 108 -5.29 -18.59 -0.87
N ILE A 109 -5.08 -19.26 0.26
CA ILE A 109 -5.32 -20.71 0.39
C ILE A 109 -6.83 -21.05 0.37
N ALA A 110 -7.68 -20.12 0.82
CA ALA A 110 -9.13 -20.33 0.93
C ALA A 110 -9.92 -19.96 -0.35
N ALA A 111 -9.27 -19.38 -1.37
CA ALA A 111 -9.86 -19.00 -2.64
C ALA A 111 -9.78 -20.15 -3.66
#